data_AF-A0A7S1ULD7-F1
#
_entry.id   AF-A0A7S1ULD7-F1
#
_cell.length_a   1.000
_cell.length_b   1.000
_cell.length_c   1.000
_cell.angle_alpha   90.00
_cell.angle_beta   90.00
_cell.angle_gamma   90.00
#
_symmetry.space_group_name_H-M   'P 1'
#
loop_
_entity.id
_entity.type
_entity.pdbx_description
1 polymer ?
#
loop_
_entity_poly.entity_id
_entity_poly.type
_entity_poly.pdbx_seq_one_letter_code
_entity_poly.pdbx_strand_id
1 'polypeptide(L)'
;SSDFGYGGFYFVLTQTVICMEFVAGLGDGDELVLNRIISNVTGIAMAAAMALLPPNVMGSNAKWTRKLLKKSKETSMAFLELLPRRKEFGQVCPTLLKEYVSESNKLRDDARYLMDDAKRFQLAKVLSVDPRLDNELDEVSVTASFLALLMQHAIDLDEEPDESILERIDSLLAKYGNDRSYHGRTEREERPRQLLGIDEWESLLDGMETLQKRMDGHESALESML
;
A
#
# COMPACT_ATOMS: atom_id res chain seq x y z
N SER A 1 15.23 12.24 1.82
CA SER A 1 16.05 12.63 0.65
C SER A 1 17.13 11.58 0.45
N SER A 2 16.89 10.66 -0.47
CA SER A 2 17.92 9.78 -1.01
C SER A 2 17.60 9.60 -2.50
N ASP A 3 17.48 10.75 -3.18
CA ASP A 3 17.28 10.89 -4.63
C ASP A 3 18.64 10.96 -5.33
N PHE A 4 19.59 10.10 -4.95
CA PHE A 4 20.79 9.91 -5.75
C PHE A 4 20.44 8.95 -6.89
N GLY A 5 19.76 9.54 -7.88
CA GLY A 5 19.38 8.88 -9.12
C GLY A 5 20.59 8.31 -9.85
N TYR A 6 20.31 7.29 -10.65
CA TYR A 6 21.23 6.54 -11.51
C TYR A 6 22.09 7.38 -12.49
N GLY A 7 22.01 8.71 -12.48
CA GLY A 7 22.79 9.61 -13.31
C GLY A 7 24.30 9.50 -13.12
N GLY A 8 24.77 9.24 -11.89
CA GLY A 8 26.19 9.01 -11.62
C GLY A 8 26.71 7.74 -12.28
N PHE A 9 25.95 6.65 -12.22
CA PHE A 9 26.29 5.38 -12.87
C PHE A 9 26.30 5.53 -14.40
N TYR A 10 25.33 6.27 -14.95
CA TYR A 10 25.21 6.50 -16.39
C TYR A 10 26.39 7.29 -16.96
N PHE A 11 26.79 8.37 -16.27
CA PHE A 11 27.97 9.16 -16.65
C PHE A 11 29.24 8.31 -16.65
N VAL A 12 29.43 7.48 -15.62
CA VAL A 12 30.60 6.59 -15.53
C VAL A 12 30.58 5.55 -16.67
N LEU A 13 29.42 4.96 -16.99
CA LEU A 13 29.31 3.94 -18.03
C LEU A 13 29.57 4.50 -19.43
N THR A 14 29.01 5.67 -19.75
CA THR A 14 29.27 6.35 -21.04
C THR A 14 30.73 6.78 -21.17
N GLN A 15 31.33 7.35 -20.12
CA GLN A 15 32.75 7.70 -20.13
C GLN A 15 33.66 6.47 -20.25
N THR A 16 33.26 5.34 -19.64
CA THR A 16 34.02 4.09 -19.72
C THR A 16 34.02 3.51 -21.14
N VAL A 17 32.88 3.53 -21.84
CA VAL A 17 32.78 3.09 -23.24
C VAL A 17 33.67 3.95 -24.14
N ILE A 18 33.61 5.28 -23.98
CA ILE A 18 34.46 6.22 -24.73
C ILE A 18 35.95 5.97 -24.46
N CYS A 19 36.33 5.72 -23.20
CA CYS A 19 37.71 5.41 -22.84
C CYS A 19 38.18 4.06 -23.38
N MET A 20 37.33 3.03 -23.40
CA MET A 20 37.68 1.72 -23.97
C MET A 20 37.93 1.80 -25.48
N GLU A 21 37.10 2.56 -26.22
CA GLU A 21 37.33 2.78 -27.67
C GLU A 21 38.64 3.51 -27.94
N PHE A 22 39.01 4.48 -27.10
CA PHE A 22 40.27 5.22 -27.24
C PHE A 22 41.51 4.33 -26.99
N VAL A 23 41.46 3.45 -25.98
CA VAL A 23 42.57 2.55 -25.64
C VAL A 23 42.71 1.40 -26.65
N ALA A 24 41.62 0.97 -27.28
CA ALA A 24 41.64 -0.11 -28.28
C ALA A 24 42.27 0.30 -29.62
N GLY A 25 42.44 1.60 -29.91
CA GLY A 25 43.23 2.08 -31.05
C GLY A 25 42.66 1.76 -32.43
N LEU A 26 41.35 1.49 -32.53
CA LEU A 26 40.68 1.14 -33.78
C LEU A 26 40.01 2.38 -34.38
N GLY A 27 40.69 3.08 -35.30
CA GLY A 27 40.05 4.01 -36.24
C GLY A 27 40.94 5.15 -36.74
N ASP A 28 40.71 5.57 -37.99
CA ASP A 28 41.34 6.76 -38.58
C ASP A 28 40.81 8.05 -37.90
N GLY A 29 41.54 9.17 -38.00
CA GLY A 29 41.24 10.39 -37.21
C GLY A 29 39.79 10.90 -37.32
N ASP A 30 39.17 10.73 -38.49
CA ASP A 30 37.78 11.12 -38.76
C ASP A 30 36.75 10.14 -38.16
N GLU A 31 37.07 8.84 -38.09
CA GLU A 31 36.22 7.84 -37.44
C GLU A 31 36.14 8.08 -35.93
N LEU A 32 37.23 8.55 -35.34
CA LEU A 32 37.29 8.90 -33.93
C LEU A 32 36.40 10.11 -33.58
N VAL A 33 36.30 11.08 -34.48
CA VAL A 33 35.39 12.23 -34.34
C VAL A 33 33.94 11.78 -34.52
N LEU A 34 33.66 10.92 -35.52
CA LEU A 34 32.33 10.39 -35.76
C LEU A 34 31.80 9.57 -34.58
N ASN A 35 32.62 8.68 -34.02
CA ASN A 35 32.25 7.87 -32.85
C ASN A 35 31.96 8.74 -31.62
N ARG A 36 32.71 9.84 -31.41
CA ARG A 36 32.40 10.80 -30.33
C ARG A 36 31.05 11.48 -30.52
N ILE A 37 30.71 11.88 -31.75
CA ILE A 37 29.42 12.50 -32.05
C ILE A 37 28.30 11.48 -31.79
N ILE A 38 28.44 10.26 -32.30
CA ILE A 38 27.44 9.19 -32.12
C ILE A 38 27.28 8.83 -30.64
N SER A 39 28.38 8.69 -29.89
CA SER A 39 28.33 8.39 -28.45
C SER A 39 27.68 9.52 -27.65
N ASN A 40 27.97 10.79 -27.96
CA ASN A 40 27.32 11.92 -27.29
C ASN A 40 25.83 12.00 -27.62
N VAL A 41 25.44 11.80 -28.88
CA VAL A 41 24.03 11.79 -29.29
C VAL A 41 23.29 10.62 -28.64
N THR A 42 23.90 9.43 -28.60
CA THR A 42 23.33 8.25 -27.92
C THR A 42 23.22 8.50 -26.41
N GLY A 43 24.24 9.12 -25.81
CA GLY A 43 24.27 9.54 -24.41
C GLY A 43 23.12 10.47 -24.05
N ILE A 44 22.92 11.52 -24.85
CA ILE A 44 21.82 12.48 -24.70
C ILE A 44 20.46 11.80 -24.90
N ALA A 45 20.32 10.95 -25.93
CA ALA A 45 19.07 10.24 -26.22
C ALA A 45 18.65 9.30 -25.09
N MET A 46 19.60 8.53 -24.54
CA MET A 46 19.35 7.68 -23.36
C MET A 46 19.09 8.50 -22.10
N ALA A 47 19.81 9.61 -21.87
CA ALA A 47 19.53 10.49 -20.74
C ALA A 47 18.13 11.11 -20.84
N ALA A 48 17.70 11.51 -22.03
CA ALA A 48 16.34 11.98 -22.29
C ALA A 48 15.31 10.87 -22.06
N ALA A 49 15.58 9.65 -22.54
CA ALA A 49 14.70 8.49 -22.31
C ALA A 49 14.59 8.15 -20.82
N MET A 50 15.69 8.19 -20.07
CA MET A 50 15.71 7.95 -18.62
C MET A 50 15.07 9.09 -17.83
N ALA A 51 15.18 10.34 -18.29
CA ALA A 51 14.51 11.48 -17.68
C ALA A 51 12.98 11.44 -17.88
N LEU A 52 12.51 10.75 -18.93
CA LEU A 52 11.09 10.48 -19.15
C LEU A 52 10.56 9.33 -18.28
N LEU A 53 11.43 8.53 -17.67
CA LEU A 53 11.05 7.50 -16.71
C LEU A 53 11.00 8.10 -15.30
N PRO A 54 9.83 8.18 -14.66
CA PRO A 54 9.74 8.72 -13.32
C PRO A 54 10.51 7.82 -12.35
N PRO A 55 11.32 8.37 -11.43
CA PRO A 55 12.24 7.60 -10.58
C PRO A 55 11.54 6.63 -9.62
N ASN A 56 10.22 6.74 -9.45
CA ASN A 56 9.41 5.91 -8.57
C ASN A 56 8.47 4.94 -9.33
N VAL A 57 8.49 4.94 -10.66
CA VAL A 57 7.59 4.11 -11.49
C VAL A 57 8.29 2.80 -11.80
N MET A 58 8.42 1.99 -10.76
CA MET A 58 8.69 0.55 -10.89
C MET A 58 7.36 -0.15 -10.65
N GLY A 59 6.79 -0.74 -11.70
CA GLY A 59 5.47 -1.37 -11.63
C GLY A 59 5.34 -2.51 -10.62
N SER A 60 6.47 -3.08 -10.16
CA SER A 60 6.53 -4.09 -9.11
C SER A 60 6.79 -3.54 -7.70
N ASN A 61 6.91 -2.22 -7.53
CA ASN A 61 7.28 -1.64 -6.24
C ASN A 61 6.07 -1.48 -5.30
N ALA A 62 5.91 -2.44 -4.40
CA ALA A 62 4.86 -2.48 -3.40
C ALA A 62 4.98 -1.45 -2.24
N LYS A 63 5.93 -0.51 -2.30
CA LYS A 63 6.25 0.43 -1.21
C LYS A 63 5.05 1.21 -0.69
N TRP A 64 4.17 1.70 -1.56
CA TRP A 64 3.03 2.54 -1.15
C TRP A 64 1.90 1.69 -0.55
N THR A 65 1.61 0.53 -1.15
CA THR A 65 0.68 -0.45 -0.59
C THR A 65 1.12 -0.91 0.80
N ARG A 66 2.42 -1.15 1.00
CA ARG A 66 2.98 -1.47 2.34
C ARG A 66 2.85 -0.34 3.34
N LYS A 67 3.07 0.91 2.91
CA LYS A 67 2.85 2.07 3.80
C LYS A 67 1.39 2.17 4.23
N LEU A 68 0.45 1.92 3.31
CA LEU A 68 -0.98 1.89 3.61
C LEU A 68 -1.32 0.78 4.62
N LEU A 69 -0.81 -0.42 4.40
CA LEU A 69 -0.99 -1.54 5.32
C LEU A 69 -0.40 -1.25 6.70
N LYS A 70 0.84 -0.75 6.75
CA LYS A 70 1.51 -0.35 8.00
C LYS A 70 0.71 0.70 8.76
N LYS A 71 0.23 1.73 8.07
CA LYS A 71 -0.62 2.76 8.69
C LYS A 71 -1.91 2.15 9.26
N SER A 72 -2.51 1.20 8.55
CA SER A 72 -3.71 0.50 9.02
C SER A 72 -3.44 -0.32 10.29
N LYS A 73 -2.29 -1.02 10.36
CA LYS A 73 -1.86 -1.73 11.58
C LYS A 73 -1.56 -0.80 12.75
N GLU A 74 -0.89 0.32 12.50
CA GLU A 74 -0.58 1.32 13.54
C GLU A 74 -1.87 1.93 14.10
N THR A 75 -2.81 2.28 13.23
CA THR A 75 -4.11 2.83 13.64
C THR A 75 -4.99 1.78 14.32
N SER A 76 -4.98 0.52 13.87
CA SER A 76 -5.75 -0.56 14.53
C SER A 76 -5.29 -0.78 15.97
N MET A 77 -3.97 -0.78 16.20
CA MET A 77 -3.39 -0.88 17.54
C MET A 77 -3.74 0.33 18.40
N ALA A 78 -3.59 1.55 17.87
CA ALA A 78 -3.98 2.77 18.58
C ALA A 78 -5.48 2.76 18.95
N PHE A 79 -6.33 2.26 18.06
CA PHE A 79 -7.75 2.11 18.32
C PHE A 79 -8.04 1.07 19.42
N LEU A 80 -7.39 -0.10 19.38
CA LEU A 80 -7.49 -1.11 20.45
C LEU A 80 -7.05 -0.58 21.81
N GLU A 81 -5.99 0.24 21.85
CA GLU A 81 -5.51 0.88 23.09
C GLU A 81 -6.49 1.93 23.63
N LEU A 82 -7.34 2.50 22.77
CA LEU A 82 -8.38 3.45 23.14
C LEU A 82 -9.64 2.78 23.69
N LEU A 83 -9.99 1.57 23.27
CA LEU A 83 -11.23 0.88 23.70
C LEU A 83 -11.38 0.79 25.24
N PRO A 84 -10.33 0.47 26.03
CA PRO A 84 -10.44 0.46 27.49
C PRO A 84 -10.58 1.86 28.11
N ARG A 85 -10.21 2.92 27.38
CA ARG A 85 -10.14 4.31 27.87
C ARG A 85 -11.38 5.12 27.49
N ARG A 86 -12.57 4.60 27.81
CA ARG A 86 -13.88 5.21 27.43
C ARG A 86 -13.98 6.73 27.67
N LYS A 87 -13.39 7.25 28.74
CA LYS A 87 -13.43 8.70 29.05
C LYS A 87 -12.74 9.58 28.01
N GLU A 88 -11.74 9.06 27.33
CA GLU A 88 -10.96 9.76 26.28
C GLU A 88 -11.49 9.43 24.87
N PHE A 89 -12.34 8.42 24.76
CA PHE A 89 -12.75 7.81 23.50
C PHE A 89 -13.46 8.80 22.59
N GLY A 90 -14.53 9.46 23.06
CA GLY A 90 -15.30 10.43 22.27
C GLY A 90 -14.50 11.65 21.79
N GLN A 91 -13.34 11.97 22.37
CA GLN A 91 -12.49 13.06 21.89
C GLN A 91 -11.37 12.57 20.96
N VAL A 92 -10.73 11.44 21.30
CA VAL A 92 -9.54 10.96 20.61
C VAL A 92 -9.89 10.13 19.38
N CYS A 93 -10.93 9.29 19.45
CA CYS A 93 -11.29 8.39 18.36
C CYS A 93 -11.71 9.13 17.07
N PRO A 94 -12.57 10.19 17.12
CA PRO A 94 -12.92 10.95 15.91
C PRO A 94 -11.72 11.63 15.25
N THR A 95 -10.77 12.12 16.07
CA THR A 95 -9.53 12.72 15.57
C THR A 95 -8.66 11.67 14.87
N LEU A 96 -8.48 10.51 15.51
CA LEU A 96 -7.73 9.38 14.95
C LEU A 96 -8.35 8.88 13.64
N LEU A 97 -9.68 8.77 13.58
CA LEU A 97 -10.41 8.35 12.38
C LEU A 97 -10.19 9.35 11.22
N LYS A 98 -10.31 10.64 11.49
CA LYS A 98 -10.13 11.69 10.49
C LYS A 98 -8.72 11.70 9.91
N GLU A 99 -7.70 11.61 10.77
CA GLU A 99 -6.30 11.52 10.35
C GLU A 99 -6.05 10.26 9.53
N TYR A 100 -6.56 9.13 9.99
CA TYR A 100 -6.44 7.85 9.30
C TYR A 100 -7.08 7.87 7.90
N VAL A 101 -8.31 8.35 7.77
CA VAL A 101 -9.03 8.46 6.49
C VAL A 101 -8.27 9.39 5.54
N SER A 102 -7.76 10.52 6.02
CA SER A 102 -7.00 11.46 5.20
C SER A 102 -5.70 10.84 4.69
N GLU A 103 -4.90 10.21 5.56
CA GLU A 103 -3.62 9.62 5.19
C GLU A 103 -3.76 8.36 4.34
N SER A 104 -4.73 7.49 4.65
CA SER A 104 -5.00 6.27 3.89
C SER A 104 -5.44 6.57 2.46
N ASN A 105 -6.34 7.54 2.27
CA ASN A 105 -6.74 7.99 0.93
C ASN A 105 -5.55 8.53 0.15
N LYS A 106 -4.71 9.37 0.77
CA LYS A 106 -3.50 9.89 0.13
C LYS A 106 -2.55 8.77 -0.31
N LEU A 107 -2.27 7.81 0.57
CA LEU A 107 -1.38 6.68 0.26
C LEU A 107 -1.94 5.79 -0.84
N ARG A 108 -3.26 5.55 -0.86
CA ARG A 108 -3.94 4.81 -1.91
C ARG A 108 -3.87 5.54 -3.25
N ASP A 109 -4.13 6.84 -3.25
CA ASP A 109 -4.15 7.65 -4.46
C ASP A 109 -2.72 7.79 -5.03
N ASP A 110 -1.70 7.94 -4.18
CA ASP A 110 -0.28 7.91 -4.57
C ASP A 110 0.09 6.54 -5.19
N ALA A 111 -0.37 5.43 -4.59
CA ALA A 111 -0.14 4.09 -5.11
C ALA A 111 -0.80 3.91 -6.50
N ARG A 112 -2.09 4.26 -6.62
CA ARG A 112 -2.82 4.16 -7.91
C ARG A 112 -2.20 5.03 -8.98
N TYR A 113 -1.85 6.28 -8.66
CA TYR A 113 -1.21 7.18 -9.60
C TYR A 113 0.07 6.57 -10.19
N LEU A 114 0.93 5.99 -9.34
CA LEU A 114 2.18 5.36 -9.80
C LEU A 114 1.94 4.07 -10.59
N MET A 115 0.92 3.30 -10.23
CA MET A 115 0.55 2.09 -10.97
C MET A 115 -0.06 2.41 -12.33
N ASP A 116 -0.93 3.41 -12.42
CA ASP A 116 -1.50 3.88 -13.69
C ASP A 116 -0.42 4.46 -14.60
N ASP A 117 0.58 5.14 -14.02
CA ASP A 117 1.73 5.63 -14.79
C ASP A 117 2.61 4.46 -15.26
N ALA A 118 2.89 3.47 -14.41
CA ALA A 118 3.60 2.25 -14.79
C ALA A 118 2.86 1.44 -15.87
N LYS A 119 1.52 1.40 -15.82
CA LYS A 119 0.67 0.75 -16.84
C LYS A 119 0.82 1.40 -18.22
N ARG A 120 1.34 2.63 -18.33
CA ARG A 120 1.64 3.28 -19.63
C ARG A 120 2.94 2.78 -20.25
N PHE A 121 3.84 2.20 -19.46
CA PHE A 121 5.16 1.71 -19.89
C PHE A 121 5.18 0.21 -20.23
N GLN A 122 4.08 -0.35 -20.76
CA GLN A 122 3.93 -1.80 -21.00
C GLN A 122 4.98 -2.42 -21.94
N LEU A 123 5.57 -1.61 -22.82
CA LEU A 123 6.61 -2.06 -23.75
C LEU A 123 7.90 -2.50 -23.02
N ALA A 124 8.14 -1.98 -21.82
CA ALA A 124 9.27 -2.36 -20.99
C ALA A 124 8.79 -3.31 -19.87
N LYS A 125 9.07 -4.60 -20.01
CA LYS A 125 8.70 -5.65 -19.04
C LYS A 125 9.22 -5.39 -17.60
N VAL A 126 10.29 -4.60 -17.46
CA VAL A 126 10.85 -4.21 -16.15
C VAL A 126 10.01 -3.11 -15.48
N LEU A 127 9.23 -2.35 -16.26
CA LEU A 127 8.40 -1.25 -15.79
C LEU A 127 6.91 -1.62 -15.72
N SER A 128 6.51 -2.76 -16.28
CA SER A 128 5.13 -3.24 -16.23
C SER A 128 4.67 -3.49 -14.80
N VAL A 129 3.42 -3.12 -14.51
CA VAL A 129 2.78 -3.39 -13.22
C VAL A 129 2.56 -4.88 -13.03
N ASP A 130 2.91 -5.39 -11.85
CA ASP A 130 2.51 -6.74 -11.45
C ASP A 130 0.99 -6.75 -11.19
N PRO A 131 0.19 -7.55 -11.93
CA PRO A 131 -1.26 -7.64 -11.72
C PRO A 131 -1.63 -8.04 -10.29
N ARG A 132 -0.76 -8.78 -9.59
CA ARG A 132 -0.97 -9.17 -8.19
C ARG A 132 -0.92 -7.96 -7.27
N LEU A 133 -0.08 -6.96 -7.57
CA LEU A 133 0.01 -5.74 -6.77
C LEU A 133 -1.25 -4.88 -6.89
N ASP A 134 -1.91 -4.88 -8.04
CA ASP A 134 -3.15 -4.12 -8.30
C ASP A 134 -4.29 -4.70 -7.46
N ASN A 135 -4.44 -6.03 -7.51
CA ASN A 135 -5.40 -6.75 -6.67
C ASN A 135 -5.10 -6.54 -5.19
N GLU A 136 -3.83 -6.59 -4.79
CA GLU A 136 -3.44 -6.43 -3.38
C GLU A 136 -3.69 -5.00 -2.88
N LEU A 137 -3.49 -3.98 -3.72
CA LEU A 137 -3.82 -2.60 -3.37
C LEU A 137 -5.33 -2.42 -3.13
N ASP A 138 -6.16 -3.01 -3.98
CA ASP A 138 -7.61 -2.96 -3.82
C ASP A 138 -8.05 -3.68 -2.53
N GLU A 139 -7.51 -4.87 -2.26
CA GLU A 139 -7.80 -5.63 -1.04
C GLU A 139 -7.35 -4.90 0.23
N VAL A 140 -6.13 -4.34 0.24
CA VAL A 140 -5.65 -3.53 1.36
C VAL A 140 -6.52 -2.27 1.54
N SER A 141 -7.02 -1.68 0.45
CA SER A 141 -7.93 -0.53 0.51
C SER A 141 -9.29 -0.90 1.09
N VAL A 142 -9.81 -2.10 0.80
CA VAL A 142 -11.03 -2.63 1.42
C VAL A 142 -10.80 -2.83 2.92
N THR A 143 -9.69 -3.46 3.30
CA THR A 143 -9.31 -3.66 4.71
C THR A 143 -9.18 -2.32 5.45
N ALA A 144 -8.55 -1.32 4.83
CA ALA A 144 -8.44 0.02 5.39
C ALA A 144 -9.81 0.70 5.58
N SER A 145 -10.71 0.56 4.59
CA SER A 145 -12.07 1.08 4.68
C SER A 145 -12.87 0.39 5.78
N PHE A 146 -12.65 -0.92 5.97
CA PHE A 146 -13.30 -1.68 7.03
C PHE A 146 -12.87 -1.22 8.43
N LEU A 147 -11.57 -0.93 8.64
CA LEU A 147 -11.09 -0.32 9.89
C LEU A 147 -11.79 1.03 10.16
N ALA A 148 -11.87 1.91 9.16
CA ALA A 148 -12.53 3.20 9.30
C ALA A 148 -14.02 3.06 9.69
N LEU A 149 -14.72 2.07 9.11
CA LEU A 149 -16.10 1.76 9.47
C LEU A 149 -16.23 1.25 10.91
N LEU A 150 -15.35 0.36 11.35
CA LEU A 150 -15.35 -0.13 12.74
C LEU A 150 -15.13 1.02 13.74
N MET A 151 -14.19 1.93 13.43
CA MET A 151 -13.95 3.11 14.26
C MET A 151 -15.17 4.05 14.29
N GLN A 152 -15.81 4.29 13.14
CA GLN A 152 -17.03 5.09 13.08
C GLN A 152 -18.14 4.46 13.93
N HIS A 153 -18.36 3.15 13.82
CA HIS A 153 -19.37 2.47 14.62
C HIS A 153 -19.08 2.52 16.11
N ALA A 154 -17.82 2.44 16.51
CA ALA A 154 -17.46 2.59 17.91
C ALA A 154 -17.70 4.02 18.42
N ILE A 155 -17.52 5.05 17.58
CA ILE A 155 -17.93 6.43 17.89
C ILE A 155 -19.44 6.50 18.04
N ASP A 156 -20.20 5.95 17.09
CA ASP A 156 -21.66 5.94 17.12
C ASP A 156 -22.18 5.25 18.40
N LEU A 157 -21.57 4.12 18.81
CA LEU A 157 -21.91 3.40 20.05
C LEU A 157 -21.59 4.19 21.33
N ASP A 158 -20.56 5.04 21.32
CA ASP A 158 -20.21 5.89 22.46
C ASP A 158 -21.19 7.07 22.60
N GLU A 159 -21.69 7.60 21.47
CA GLU A 159 -22.64 8.72 21.43
C GLU A 159 -24.09 8.27 21.69
N GLU A 160 -24.56 7.23 20.97
CA GLU A 160 -25.94 6.72 21.02
C GLU A 160 -25.94 5.18 20.87
N PRO A 161 -26.01 4.40 21.98
CA PRO A 161 -26.09 2.94 21.89
C PRO A 161 -27.45 2.51 21.30
N ASP A 162 -27.44 2.12 20.03
CA ASP A 162 -28.59 1.59 19.29
C ASP A 162 -28.30 0.17 18.79
N GLU A 163 -29.24 -0.75 19.02
CA GLU A 163 -29.18 -2.14 18.55
C GLU A 163 -28.99 -2.24 17.03
N SER A 164 -29.44 -1.24 16.27
CA SER A 164 -29.25 -1.19 14.81
C SER A 164 -27.77 -1.11 14.39
N ILE A 165 -26.89 -0.62 15.27
CA ILE A 165 -25.45 -0.53 15.01
C ILE A 165 -24.81 -1.92 15.06
N LEU A 166 -25.27 -2.80 15.95
CA LEU A 166 -24.77 -4.17 16.08
C LEU A 166 -25.09 -5.01 14.85
N GLU A 167 -26.33 -4.91 14.35
CA GLU A 167 -26.71 -5.62 13.12
C GLU A 167 -25.84 -5.18 11.94
N ARG A 168 -25.42 -3.91 11.91
CA ARG A 168 -24.50 -3.40 10.89
C ARG A 168 -23.10 -3.98 11.05
N ILE A 169 -22.54 -3.99 12.26
CA ILE A 169 -21.22 -4.61 12.53
C ILE A 169 -21.23 -6.09 12.15
N ASP A 170 -22.22 -6.86 12.61
CA ASP A 170 -22.34 -8.29 12.29
C ASP A 170 -22.50 -8.53 10.78
N SER A 171 -23.25 -7.67 10.08
CA SER A 171 -23.38 -7.75 8.63
C SER A 171 -22.05 -7.47 7.90
N LEU A 172 -21.26 -6.52 8.40
CA LEU A 172 -19.95 -6.20 7.87
C LEU A 172 -18.97 -7.35 8.13
N LEU A 173 -18.99 -7.94 9.32
CA LEU A 173 -18.19 -9.13 9.65
C LEU A 173 -18.56 -10.32 8.78
N ALA A 174 -19.86 -10.56 8.56
CA ALA A 174 -20.32 -11.63 7.69
C ALA A 174 -19.91 -11.41 6.22
N LYS A 175 -19.90 -10.16 5.76
CA LYS A 175 -19.55 -9.79 4.39
C LYS A 175 -18.04 -9.81 4.14
N TYR A 176 -17.25 -9.32 5.09
CA TYR A 176 -15.81 -9.11 4.91
C TYR A 176 -14.92 -10.12 5.65
N GLY A 177 -15.47 -10.89 6.59
CA GLY A 177 -14.79 -11.99 7.28
C GLY A 177 -14.91 -13.35 6.59
N ASN A 178 -15.80 -13.49 5.59
CA ASN A 178 -16.02 -14.75 4.87
C ASN A 178 -15.16 -14.96 3.62
N ASP A 179 -14.30 -14.01 3.25
CA ASP A 179 -13.45 -14.20 2.07
C ASP A 179 -12.26 -15.14 2.40
N ARG A 180 -12.53 -16.43 2.17
CA ARG A 180 -11.60 -17.54 1.87
C ARG A 180 -10.64 -17.93 3.00
N SER A 181 -11.11 -18.76 3.95
CA SER A 181 -10.36 -19.92 4.52
C SER A 181 -10.80 -20.39 5.93
N TYR A 182 -11.99 -20.06 6.44
CA TYR A 182 -12.46 -20.69 7.69
C TYR A 182 -13.38 -21.90 7.43
N HIS A 183 -12.77 -23.03 7.08
CA HIS A 183 -13.34 -24.35 7.39
C HIS A 183 -13.20 -24.57 8.90
N GLY A 184 -14.19 -24.08 9.64
CA GLY A 184 -14.22 -24.21 11.09
C GLY A 184 -15.35 -23.41 11.72
N ARG A 185 -16.58 -23.56 11.22
CA ARG A 185 -17.75 -23.23 12.04
C ARG A 185 -17.81 -24.24 13.18
N THR A 186 -17.22 -23.90 14.32
CA THR A 186 -17.82 -24.32 15.59
C THR A 186 -19.17 -23.63 15.67
N GLU A 187 -20.22 -24.44 15.82
CA GLU A 187 -21.59 -24.00 16.07
C GLU A 187 -21.57 -22.91 17.14
N ARG A 188 -21.95 -21.68 16.76
CA ARG A 188 -22.16 -20.58 17.69
C ARG A 188 -23.45 -20.97 18.43
N GLU A 189 -23.31 -21.58 19.62
CA GLU A 189 -24.41 -21.77 20.55
C GLU A 189 -25.14 -20.43 20.68
N GLU A 190 -26.45 -20.44 20.42
CA GLU A 190 -27.34 -19.30 20.63
C GLU A 190 -27.31 -18.94 22.12
N ARG A 191 -26.37 -18.07 22.51
CA ARG A 191 -26.35 -17.53 23.87
C ARG A 191 -27.57 -16.64 24.05
N PRO A 192 -28.32 -16.82 25.15
CA PRO A 192 -29.47 -15.98 25.44
C PRO A 192 -29.03 -14.52 25.58
N ARG A 193 -29.66 -13.64 24.81
CA ARG A 193 -29.46 -12.17 24.78
C ARG A 193 -29.80 -11.52 26.12
N GLN A 194 -28.92 -11.61 27.10
CA GLN A 194 -29.05 -10.92 28.38
C GLN A 194 -27.68 -10.42 28.84
N LEU A 195 -27.31 -9.20 28.41
CA LEU A 195 -26.62 -8.11 29.16
C LEU A 195 -26.12 -7.04 28.15
N LEU A 196 -26.98 -6.05 27.87
CA LEU A 196 -26.83 -4.93 26.93
C LEU A 196 -25.69 -3.95 27.26
N GLY A 197 -24.44 -4.42 27.26
CA GLY A 197 -23.28 -3.53 27.39
C GLY A 197 -21.93 -4.23 27.32
N ILE A 198 -21.91 -5.56 27.45
CA ILE A 198 -20.71 -6.40 27.26
C ILE A 198 -20.69 -6.94 25.82
N ASP A 199 -21.84 -7.37 25.29
CA ASP A 199 -21.96 -8.02 23.98
C ASP A 199 -21.54 -7.11 22.79
N GLU A 200 -21.72 -5.79 22.91
CA GLU A 200 -21.45 -4.82 21.83
C GLU A 200 -19.95 -4.61 21.59
N TRP A 201 -19.21 -4.50 22.70
CA TRP A 201 -17.75 -4.30 22.67
C TRP A 201 -17.03 -5.61 22.34
N GLU A 202 -17.59 -6.76 22.70
CA GLU A 202 -17.10 -8.07 22.25
C GLU A 202 -17.19 -8.22 20.73
N SER A 203 -18.30 -7.80 20.09
CA SER A 203 -18.41 -7.84 18.62
C SER A 203 -17.39 -6.92 17.91
N LEU A 204 -17.10 -5.75 18.49
CA LEU A 204 -16.01 -4.88 17.99
C LEU A 204 -14.64 -5.56 18.11
N LEU A 205 -14.35 -6.25 19.21
CA LEU A 205 -13.09 -6.96 19.41
C LEU A 205 -12.94 -8.13 18.43
N ASP A 206 -14.01 -8.91 18.21
CA ASP A 206 -14.05 -9.97 17.19
C ASP A 206 -13.76 -9.41 15.78
N GLY A 207 -14.30 -8.23 15.49
CA GLY A 207 -14.03 -7.52 14.25
C GLY A 207 -12.59 -7.06 14.10
N MET A 208 -11.99 -6.58 15.18
CA MET A 208 -10.57 -6.20 15.19
C MET A 208 -9.64 -7.41 15.04
N GLU A 209 -9.96 -8.55 15.64
CA GLU A 209 -9.19 -9.79 15.45
C GLU A 209 -9.25 -10.26 13.98
N THR A 210 -10.44 -10.21 13.39
CA THR A 210 -10.65 -10.55 11.97
C THR A 210 -9.85 -9.61 11.06
N LEU A 211 -9.89 -8.30 11.34
CA LEU A 211 -9.12 -7.30 10.62
C LEU A 211 -7.61 -7.56 10.73
N GLN A 212 -7.12 -7.88 11.93
CA GLN A 212 -5.71 -8.16 12.18
C GLN A 212 -5.22 -9.35 11.35
N LYS A 213 -5.97 -10.45 11.35
CA LYS A 213 -5.67 -11.63 10.51
C LYS A 213 -5.60 -11.29 9.02
N ARG A 214 -6.53 -10.45 8.52
CA ARG A 214 -6.49 -9.98 7.12
C ARG A 214 -5.24 -9.15 6.85
N MET A 215 -4.90 -8.22 7.74
CA MET A 215 -3.69 -7.39 7.60
C MET A 215 -2.39 -8.22 7.60
N ASP A 216 -2.31 -9.29 8.38
CA ASP A 216 -1.17 -10.22 8.37
C ASP A 216 -1.11 -11.06 7.07
N GLY A 217 -2.28 -11.43 6.53
CA GLY A 217 -2.40 -12.04 5.21
C GLY A 217 -1.87 -11.13 4.09
N HIS A 218 -2.25 -9.85 4.11
CA HIS A 218 -1.77 -8.85 3.15
C HIS A 218 -0.25 -8.62 3.27
N GLU A 219 0.29 -8.62 4.49
CA GLU A 219 1.73 -8.48 4.70
C GLU A 219 2.49 -9.64 4.05
N SER A 220 2.05 -10.88 4.31
CA SER A 220 2.62 -12.08 3.71
C SER A 220 2.53 -12.06 2.18
N ALA A 221 1.40 -11.60 1.62
CA ALA A 221 1.22 -11.48 0.18
C ALA A 221 2.20 -10.46 -0.42
N LEU A 222 2.33 -9.28 0.20
CA LEU A 222 3.25 -8.22 -0.24
C LEU A 222 4.73 -8.62 -0.07
N GLU A 223 5.08 -9.43 0.93
CA GLU A 223 6.43 -9.99 1.09
C GLU A 223 6.78 -10.98 -0.02
N SER A 224 5.82 -11.80 -0.46
CA SER A 224 6.02 -12.77 -1.54
C SER A 224 6.25 -12.15 -2.93
N MET A 225 6.09 -10.84 -3.08
CA MET A 225 6.27 -10.09 -4.33
C MET A 225 7.67 -9.47 -4.47
N LEU A 226 8.54 -9.61 -3.45
CA LEU A 226 9.97 -9.23 -3.52
C LEU A 226 10.82 -10.37 -4.06
#